data_AF-A0A2T0ANX7-F1
#
_entry.id   AF-A0A2T0ANX7-F1
#
_cell.length_a   1.000
_cell.length_b   1.000
_cell.length_c   1.000
_cell.angle_alpha   90.00
_cell.angle_beta   90.00
_cell.angle_gamma   90.00
#
_symmetry.space_group_name_H-M   'P 1'
#
loop_
_entity.id
_entity.type
_entity.pdbx_description
1 polymer ?
#
loop_
_entity_poly.entity_id
_entity_poly.type
_entity_poly.pdbx_seq_one_letter_code
_entity_poly.pdbx_strand_id
1 'polypeptide(L)'
;MFKKITFCILILLGIVILAMNYKNIFGSPKTVHAVAFKPINMYEAYKLSLLTVKKLNKNAQVCYISSVDDPKLKDMNEGVDGKRRFWNLDFAVPKTDQHYIVTIHDKDVVSCKAVKSVVEEETIMNDEKSILNASNRLKDIKDKYNINPSIGWASGYHFRLNLEDNKYMVTVIGTDNSGNMAKIFVDSLTGNIDSAIHKIRVGGGLFKEKNKIQPLESKIFGAVGAAKADNFQGEEVIAIWGFSGDSESSIKPVSLITADGGQSWKKLKLNYNIARLWFSSGYKKNKTMYIVADSGAYVSKDDGDTWVKTIDISGDIIYGCSINRNNVSIVTQKKLYISNDEGNNWTIKNVPEGAQIIKSDLDEKLIMIKNNQLFIENSGGWIKLSTPLNDDIEGLEVKDNSIIIYNSKKIAILNKNTNKWTMLEVPVQIKNIFIDQSLNGGYSIYIYTPENSLYKLKQGGDFIEWTNEKIDVPQYEQLVTIISGYDKKLYFCTVPQQRWEEIKKGM
;
A
#
# COMPACT_ATOMS: atom_id res chain seq x y z
N MET A 1 -9.15 70.02 -2.05
CA MET A 1 -9.98 69.03 -2.80
C MET A 1 -9.38 68.67 -4.16
N PHE A 2 -8.82 69.62 -4.93
CA PHE A 2 -8.23 69.40 -6.27
C PHE A 2 -7.04 68.41 -6.35
N LYS A 3 -6.15 68.32 -5.35
CA LYS A 3 -4.99 67.42 -5.40
C LYS A 3 -5.35 65.93 -5.32
N LYS A 4 -6.45 65.54 -4.66
CA LYS A 4 -6.88 64.13 -4.58
C LYS A 4 -7.53 63.64 -5.88
N ILE A 5 -8.28 64.50 -6.57
CA ILE A 5 -8.92 64.17 -7.84
C ILE A 5 -7.87 63.98 -8.94
N THR A 6 -6.83 64.81 -8.96
CA THR A 6 -5.75 64.72 -9.96
C THR A 6 -4.93 63.43 -9.79
N PHE A 7 -4.72 62.96 -8.56
CA PHE A 7 -4.00 61.71 -8.28
C PHE A 7 -4.82 60.46 -8.70
N CYS A 8 -6.14 60.47 -8.47
CA CYS A 8 -7.01 59.38 -8.92
C CYS A 8 -7.10 59.29 -10.45
N ILE A 9 -7.11 60.41 -11.16
CA ILE A 9 -7.15 60.44 -12.63
C ILE A 9 -5.84 59.90 -13.22
N LEU A 10 -4.68 60.22 -12.63
CA LEU A 10 -3.38 59.72 -13.08
C LEU A 10 -3.22 58.20 -12.86
N ILE A 11 -3.76 57.66 -11.76
CA ILE A 11 -3.78 56.20 -11.52
C ILE A 11 -4.69 55.50 -12.54
N LEU A 12 -5.87 56.06 -12.82
CA LEU A 12 -6.79 55.51 -13.83
C LEU A 12 -6.18 55.54 -15.23
N LEU A 13 -5.51 56.63 -15.63
CA LEU A 13 -4.78 56.68 -16.89
C LEU A 13 -3.62 55.67 -16.93
N GLY A 14 -2.88 55.50 -15.83
CA GLY A 14 -1.82 54.51 -15.72
C GLY A 14 -2.31 53.07 -15.90
N ILE A 15 -3.45 52.72 -15.30
CA ILE A 15 -4.08 51.39 -15.43
C ILE A 15 -4.58 51.15 -16.86
N VAL A 16 -5.15 52.17 -17.51
CA VAL A 16 -5.64 52.07 -18.90
C VAL A 16 -4.47 51.90 -19.88
N ILE A 17 -3.37 52.63 -19.70
CA ILE A 17 -2.17 52.50 -20.54
C ILE A 17 -1.50 51.12 -20.32
N LEU A 18 -1.46 50.62 -19.09
CA LEU A 18 -1.00 49.25 -18.78
C LEU A 18 -1.88 48.19 -19.44
N ALA A 19 -3.21 48.34 -19.41
CA ALA A 19 -4.14 47.40 -20.05
C ALA A 19 -4.04 47.42 -21.58
N MET A 20 -3.81 48.59 -22.20
CA MET A 20 -3.61 48.72 -23.64
C MET A 20 -2.27 48.13 -24.09
N ASN A 21 -1.19 48.32 -23.31
CA ASN A 21 0.11 47.72 -23.61
C ASN A 21 0.13 46.21 -23.33
N TYR A 22 -0.66 45.71 -22.37
CA TYR A 22 -0.80 44.27 -22.13
C TYR A 22 -1.35 43.53 -23.35
N LYS A 23 -2.34 44.11 -24.05
CA LYS A 23 -2.90 43.56 -25.30
C LYS A 23 -1.94 43.59 -26.49
N ASN A 24 -1.02 44.56 -26.54
CA ASN A 24 -0.07 44.70 -27.64
C ASN A 24 1.19 43.84 -27.46
N ILE A 25 1.57 43.52 -26.21
CA ILE A 25 2.76 42.70 -25.89
C ILE A 25 2.38 41.21 -25.78
N PHE A 26 1.23 40.91 -25.18
CA PHE A 26 0.66 39.56 -25.16
C PHE A 26 -0.42 39.51 -26.22
N GLY A 27 0.00 39.22 -27.47
CA GLY A 27 -0.93 39.01 -28.57
C GLY A 27 -2.10 38.14 -28.14
N SER A 28 -3.29 38.46 -28.65
CA SER A 28 -4.54 37.73 -28.39
C SER A 28 -4.24 36.24 -28.22
N PRO A 29 -4.61 35.60 -27.09
CA PRO A 29 -4.32 34.19 -26.89
C PRO A 29 -4.80 33.48 -28.14
N LYS A 30 -3.88 32.84 -28.88
CA LYS A 30 -4.26 31.98 -29.99
C LYS A 30 -5.36 31.11 -29.42
N THR A 31 -6.57 31.25 -29.96
CA THR A 31 -7.65 30.32 -29.70
C THR A 31 -7.12 28.98 -30.15
N VAL A 32 -6.53 28.23 -29.22
CA VAL A 32 -6.35 26.80 -29.35
C VAL A 32 -7.77 26.33 -29.61
N HIS A 33 -8.05 25.88 -30.83
CA HIS A 33 -9.33 25.28 -31.15
C HIS A 33 -9.62 24.30 -30.02
N ALA A 34 -10.67 24.56 -29.24
CA ALA A 34 -11.14 23.61 -28.25
C ALA A 34 -11.45 22.34 -29.04
N VAL A 35 -10.59 21.34 -28.93
CA VAL A 35 -10.83 20.04 -29.55
C VAL A 35 -12.09 19.53 -28.85
N ALA A 36 -13.22 19.59 -29.54
CA ALA A 36 -14.47 19.11 -29.01
C ALA A 36 -14.34 17.60 -28.78
N PHE A 37 -14.26 17.19 -27.53
CA PHE A 37 -14.19 15.79 -27.16
C PHE A 37 -15.43 15.06 -27.66
N LYS A 38 -15.25 13.83 -28.15
CA LYS A 38 -16.32 12.99 -28.70
C LYS A 38 -16.40 11.67 -27.91
N PRO A 39 -16.79 11.72 -26.62
CA PRO A 39 -16.94 10.50 -25.84
C PRO A 39 -18.10 9.65 -26.38
N ILE A 40 -17.91 8.33 -26.38
CA ILE A 40 -18.88 7.35 -26.88
C ILE A 40 -19.12 6.26 -25.84
N ASN A 41 -20.26 5.57 -25.93
CA ASN A 41 -20.52 4.40 -25.10
C ASN A 41 -19.85 3.13 -25.66
N MET A 42 -19.84 2.05 -24.87
CA MET A 42 -19.21 0.77 -25.25
C MET A 42 -19.79 0.20 -26.54
N TYR A 43 -21.10 0.31 -26.75
CA TYR A 43 -21.77 -0.21 -27.93
C TYR A 43 -21.37 0.54 -29.21
N GLU A 44 -21.24 1.86 -29.14
CA GLU A 44 -20.68 2.68 -30.22
C GLU A 44 -19.24 2.31 -30.53
N ALA A 45 -18.42 2.10 -29.49
CA ALA A 45 -17.03 1.65 -29.64
C ALA A 45 -16.93 0.27 -30.31
N TYR A 46 -17.77 -0.68 -29.88
CA TYR A 46 -17.90 -1.99 -30.50
C TYR A 46 -18.24 -1.90 -31.99
N LYS A 47 -19.26 -1.12 -32.37
CA LYS A 47 -19.65 -0.95 -33.77
C LYS A 47 -18.53 -0.39 -34.64
N LEU A 48 -17.83 0.64 -34.16
CA LEU A 48 -16.73 1.26 -34.89
C LEU A 48 -15.58 0.27 -35.12
N SER A 49 -15.21 -0.49 -34.09
CA SER A 49 -14.16 -1.50 -34.19
C SER A 49 -14.57 -2.68 -35.06
N LEU A 50 -15.81 -3.17 -34.92
CA LEU A 50 -16.34 -4.27 -35.73
C LEU A 50 -16.31 -3.92 -37.22
N LEU A 51 -16.78 -2.72 -37.59
CA LEU A 51 -16.73 -2.24 -38.97
C LEU A 51 -15.30 -2.16 -39.52
N THR A 52 -14.33 -1.86 -38.66
CA THR A 52 -12.92 -1.78 -39.04
C THR A 52 -12.32 -3.16 -39.23
N VAL A 53 -12.52 -4.07 -38.27
CA VAL A 53 -11.94 -5.42 -38.30
C VAL A 53 -12.59 -6.29 -39.38
N LYS A 54 -13.91 -6.18 -39.61
CA LYS A 54 -14.60 -6.95 -40.67
C LYS A 54 -14.12 -6.63 -42.09
N LYS A 55 -13.48 -5.46 -42.30
CA LYS A 55 -12.79 -5.15 -43.57
C LYS A 55 -11.50 -5.96 -43.74
N LEU A 56 -10.85 -6.31 -42.64
CA LEU A 56 -9.62 -7.11 -42.62
C LEU A 56 -9.93 -8.61 -42.61
N ASN A 57 -10.88 -9.04 -41.79
CA ASN A 57 -11.33 -10.42 -41.72
C ASN A 57 -12.81 -10.52 -41.34
N LYS A 58 -13.61 -11.11 -42.23
CA LYS A 58 -15.07 -11.27 -42.05
C LYS A 58 -15.45 -12.21 -40.91
N ASN A 59 -14.55 -13.12 -40.51
CA ASN A 59 -14.77 -14.14 -39.49
C ASN A 59 -14.27 -13.70 -38.10
N ALA A 60 -13.65 -12.53 -37.98
CA ALA A 60 -13.19 -12.03 -36.69
C ALA A 60 -14.38 -11.65 -35.80
N GLN A 61 -14.38 -12.14 -34.57
CA GLN A 61 -15.41 -11.98 -33.54
C GLN A 61 -14.79 -11.35 -32.30
N VAL A 62 -15.58 -10.57 -31.54
CA VAL A 62 -15.06 -9.90 -30.34
C VAL A 62 -14.85 -10.91 -29.21
N CYS A 63 -13.78 -10.75 -28.46
CA CYS A 63 -13.52 -11.52 -27.24
C CYS A 63 -13.33 -10.63 -26.00
N TYR A 64 -12.94 -9.36 -26.19
CA TYR A 64 -12.74 -8.43 -25.08
C TYR A 64 -13.02 -6.97 -25.47
N ILE A 65 -13.59 -6.22 -24.54
CA ILE A 65 -13.73 -4.76 -24.62
C ILE A 65 -13.35 -4.16 -23.27
N SER A 66 -12.59 -3.06 -23.27
CA SER A 66 -12.38 -2.25 -22.08
C SER A 66 -12.37 -0.78 -22.44
N SER A 67 -13.05 0.04 -21.63
CA SER A 67 -12.71 1.46 -21.58
C SER A 67 -11.28 1.63 -21.05
N VAL A 68 -10.65 2.77 -21.30
CA VAL A 68 -9.28 3.06 -20.87
C VAL A 68 -9.26 4.46 -20.24
N ASP A 69 -8.47 4.65 -19.19
CA ASP A 69 -8.22 6.00 -18.67
C ASP A 69 -7.08 6.65 -19.45
N ASP A 70 -7.17 7.95 -19.73
CA ASP A 70 -6.00 8.72 -20.11
C ASP A 70 -5.31 9.25 -18.84
N PRO A 71 -4.10 8.77 -18.51
CA PRO A 71 -3.38 9.24 -17.33
C PRO A 71 -3.04 10.74 -17.36
N LYS A 72 -3.16 11.41 -18.52
CA LYS A 72 -2.95 12.86 -18.68
C LYS A 72 -4.20 13.69 -18.38
N LEU A 73 -5.37 13.07 -18.19
CA LEU A 73 -6.66 13.76 -18.07
C LEU A 73 -7.35 13.52 -16.71
N LYS A 74 -6.57 13.27 -15.65
CA LYS A 74 -7.05 12.80 -14.33
C LYS A 74 -8.10 13.65 -13.60
N ASP A 75 -8.48 14.81 -14.11
CA ASP A 75 -9.40 15.76 -13.47
C ASP A 75 -10.53 16.26 -14.40
N MET A 76 -10.68 15.64 -15.57
CA MET A 76 -11.85 15.89 -16.43
C MET A 76 -12.94 14.91 -16.01
N ASN A 77 -14.19 15.37 -15.81
CA ASN A 77 -15.37 14.54 -15.48
C ASN A 77 -15.70 13.50 -16.59
N GLU A 78 -14.74 12.70 -17.02
CA GLU A 78 -14.85 11.68 -18.05
C GLU A 78 -15.55 10.44 -17.47
N GLY A 79 -16.39 9.78 -18.27
CA GLY A 79 -17.03 8.54 -17.86
C GLY A 79 -18.15 8.69 -16.83
N VAL A 80 -18.44 9.89 -16.30
CA VAL A 80 -19.50 10.13 -15.28
C VAL A 80 -20.91 9.87 -15.82
N ASP A 81 -21.10 10.03 -17.12
CA ASP A 81 -22.34 9.75 -17.85
C ASP A 81 -22.35 8.38 -18.53
N GLY A 82 -21.30 7.58 -18.31
CA GLY A 82 -21.11 6.27 -18.95
C GLY A 82 -20.48 6.32 -20.34
N LYS A 83 -20.10 7.50 -20.85
CA LYS A 83 -19.38 7.65 -22.12
C LYS A 83 -17.90 7.92 -21.89
N ARG A 84 -17.06 7.29 -22.69
CA ARG A 84 -15.59 7.33 -22.58
C ARG A 84 -14.98 7.74 -23.91
N ARG A 85 -13.85 8.44 -23.86
CA ARG A 85 -13.13 8.84 -25.06
C ARG A 85 -12.20 7.73 -25.55
N PHE A 86 -11.72 6.88 -24.65
CA PHE A 86 -10.71 5.87 -24.92
C PHE A 86 -11.23 4.44 -24.72
N TRP A 87 -11.03 3.59 -25.72
CA TRP A 87 -11.43 2.18 -25.72
C TRP A 87 -10.38 1.29 -26.37
N ASN A 88 -10.18 0.10 -25.82
CA ASN A 88 -9.46 -1.00 -26.45
C ASN A 88 -10.40 -2.19 -26.64
N LEU A 89 -10.34 -2.80 -27.82
CA LEU A 89 -11.16 -3.95 -28.19
C LEU A 89 -10.32 -5.00 -28.88
N ASP A 90 -10.57 -6.26 -28.52
CA ASP A 90 -9.87 -7.41 -29.06
C ASP A 90 -10.84 -8.29 -29.84
N PHE A 91 -10.41 -8.71 -31.03
CA PHE A 91 -11.17 -9.58 -31.92
C PHE A 91 -10.32 -10.76 -32.35
N ALA A 92 -10.82 -11.97 -32.19
CA ALA A 92 -10.15 -13.19 -32.62
C ALA A 92 -10.95 -13.90 -33.72
N VAL A 93 -10.25 -14.66 -34.56
CA VAL A 93 -10.89 -15.52 -35.57
C VAL A 93 -10.90 -16.95 -35.01
N PRO A 94 -12.08 -17.56 -34.81
CA PRO A 94 -12.19 -18.90 -34.24
C PRO A 94 -11.29 -19.92 -34.92
N LYS A 95 -10.67 -20.79 -34.12
CA LYS A 95 -9.81 -21.89 -34.59
C LYS A 95 -8.57 -21.43 -35.37
N THR A 96 -8.10 -20.20 -35.13
CA THR A 96 -6.87 -19.66 -35.74
C THR A 96 -6.02 -18.89 -34.73
N ASP A 97 -4.82 -18.47 -35.14
CA ASP A 97 -3.94 -17.56 -34.39
C ASP A 97 -4.18 -16.07 -34.72
N GLN A 98 -5.23 -15.75 -35.50
CA GLN A 98 -5.47 -14.38 -35.95
C GLN A 98 -6.23 -13.59 -34.90
N HIS A 99 -5.60 -12.50 -34.44
CA HIS A 99 -6.13 -11.61 -33.42
C HIS A 99 -5.92 -10.14 -33.84
N TYR A 100 -6.90 -9.28 -33.59
CA TYR A 100 -6.89 -7.87 -33.90
C TYR A 100 -7.14 -7.04 -32.65
N ILE A 101 -6.26 -6.08 -32.38
CA ILE A 101 -6.40 -5.11 -31.29
C ILE A 101 -6.76 -3.75 -31.90
N VAL A 102 -7.90 -3.20 -31.49
CA VAL A 102 -8.41 -1.91 -31.96
C VAL A 102 -8.41 -0.91 -30.83
N THR A 103 -7.85 0.28 -31.08
CA THR A 103 -7.83 1.39 -30.14
C THR A 103 -8.63 2.57 -30.71
N ILE A 104 -9.55 3.10 -29.91
CA ILE A 104 -10.40 4.25 -30.26
C ILE A 104 -10.10 5.41 -29.33
N HIS A 105 -9.85 6.60 -29.89
CA HIS A 105 -9.80 7.87 -29.17
C HIS A 105 -10.84 8.82 -29.76
N ASP A 106 -11.69 9.44 -28.95
CA ASP A 106 -12.66 10.46 -29.36
C ASP A 106 -13.47 10.07 -30.60
N LYS A 107 -14.05 8.87 -30.57
CA LYS A 107 -14.87 8.27 -31.66
C LYS A 107 -14.09 7.88 -32.93
N ASP A 108 -12.78 8.13 -32.98
CA ASP A 108 -11.93 7.77 -34.10
C ASP A 108 -11.09 6.53 -33.79
N VAL A 109 -11.04 5.57 -34.73
CA VAL A 109 -10.14 4.41 -34.63
C VAL A 109 -8.73 4.88 -34.93
N VAL A 110 -7.91 5.02 -33.90
CA VAL A 110 -6.52 5.51 -34.01
C VAL A 110 -5.52 4.38 -34.24
N SER A 111 -5.89 3.14 -33.94
CA SER A 111 -5.06 1.96 -34.21
C SER A 111 -5.90 0.71 -34.45
N CYS A 112 -5.46 -0.14 -35.37
CA CYS A 112 -5.98 -1.48 -35.57
C CYS A 112 -4.80 -2.39 -35.96
N LYS A 113 -4.34 -3.24 -35.04
CA LYS A 113 -3.16 -4.09 -35.23
C LYS A 113 -3.57 -5.55 -35.34
N ALA A 114 -3.17 -6.19 -36.44
CA ALA A 114 -3.22 -7.65 -36.53
C ALA A 114 -2.00 -8.24 -35.82
N VAL A 115 -2.24 -9.18 -34.91
CA VAL A 115 -1.22 -9.89 -34.14
C VAL A 115 -1.49 -11.39 -34.21
N LYS A 116 -0.43 -12.19 -34.05
CA LYS A 116 -0.56 -13.65 -33.93
C LYS A 116 -0.63 -14.02 -32.47
N SER A 117 -1.78 -14.53 -32.04
CA SER A 117 -2.02 -14.92 -30.65
C SER A 117 -3.17 -15.93 -30.62
N VAL A 118 -2.96 -17.04 -29.93
CA VAL A 118 -4.02 -18.04 -29.70
C VAL A 118 -4.92 -17.51 -28.59
N VAL A 119 -6.19 -17.29 -28.93
CA VAL A 119 -7.24 -16.90 -27.98
C VAL A 119 -8.10 -18.13 -27.73
N GLU A 120 -8.45 -18.38 -26.46
CA GLU A 120 -9.31 -19.50 -26.07
C GLU A 120 -10.68 -19.37 -26.75
N GLU A 121 -11.11 -20.40 -27.47
CA GLU A 121 -12.31 -20.35 -28.33
C GLU A 121 -13.58 -20.00 -27.54
N GLU A 122 -13.65 -20.40 -26.27
CA GLU A 122 -14.76 -20.11 -25.36
C GLU A 122 -14.94 -18.61 -25.08
N THR A 123 -13.86 -17.83 -25.15
CA THR A 123 -13.88 -16.36 -24.93
C THR A 123 -14.32 -15.59 -26.15
N ILE A 124 -14.45 -16.24 -27.31
CA ILE A 124 -14.83 -15.62 -28.57
C ILE A 124 -16.35 -15.61 -28.70
N MET A 125 -16.94 -14.42 -28.71
CA MET A 125 -18.39 -14.27 -28.74
C MET A 125 -18.95 -14.71 -30.09
N ASN A 126 -19.68 -15.83 -30.06
CA ASN A 126 -20.24 -16.47 -31.25
C ASN A 126 -21.45 -15.72 -31.86
N ASP A 127 -22.11 -14.86 -31.09
CA ASP A 127 -23.27 -14.09 -31.55
C ASP A 127 -23.04 -12.57 -31.42
N GLU A 128 -22.52 -11.99 -32.51
CA GLU A 128 -22.28 -10.54 -32.62
C GLU A 128 -23.56 -9.70 -32.67
N LYS A 129 -24.72 -10.30 -32.99
CA LYS A 129 -25.99 -9.57 -33.14
C LYS A 129 -26.65 -9.26 -31.80
N SER A 130 -26.14 -9.82 -30.71
CA SER A 130 -26.76 -9.80 -29.38
C SER A 130 -25.92 -9.12 -28.30
N ILE A 131 -24.85 -8.37 -28.65
CA ILE A 131 -24.29 -7.36 -27.73
C ILE A 131 -25.33 -6.25 -27.59
N LEU A 132 -26.28 -6.48 -26.69
CA LEU A 132 -27.26 -5.52 -26.27
C LEU A 132 -26.52 -4.37 -25.58
N ASN A 133 -27.03 -3.15 -25.73
CA ASN A 133 -26.46 -1.97 -25.11
C ASN A 133 -26.67 -1.99 -23.58
N ALA A 134 -25.93 -2.86 -22.87
CA ALA A 134 -25.90 -2.90 -21.42
C ALA A 134 -25.40 -1.57 -20.82
N SER A 135 -24.66 -0.77 -21.60
CA SER A 135 -24.21 0.59 -21.21
C SER A 135 -25.38 1.52 -20.91
N ASN A 136 -26.54 1.34 -21.56
CA ASN A 136 -27.74 2.13 -21.28
C ASN A 136 -28.38 1.80 -19.92
N ARG A 137 -28.01 0.68 -19.29
CA ARG A 137 -28.50 0.29 -17.96
C ARG A 137 -27.80 1.04 -16.84
N LEU A 138 -26.84 1.92 -17.13
CA LEU A 138 -26.15 2.68 -16.09
C LEU A 138 -27.13 3.42 -15.18
N LYS A 139 -28.21 3.97 -15.72
CA LYS A 139 -29.26 4.61 -14.92
C LYS A 139 -29.89 3.61 -13.93
N ASP A 140 -30.37 2.47 -14.42
CA ASP A 140 -30.98 1.43 -13.57
C ASP A 140 -30.01 0.86 -12.52
N ILE A 141 -28.74 0.72 -12.88
CA ILE A 141 -27.68 0.27 -11.96
C ILE A 141 -27.49 1.27 -10.83
N LYS A 142 -27.42 2.57 -11.17
CA LYS A 142 -27.31 3.66 -10.19
C LYS A 142 -28.54 3.67 -9.27
N ASP A 143 -29.73 3.61 -9.84
CA ASP A 143 -30.98 3.68 -9.09
C ASP A 143 -31.15 2.45 -8.15
N LYS A 144 -30.63 1.28 -8.53
CA LYS A 144 -30.79 0.04 -7.77
C LYS A 144 -29.70 -0.20 -6.70
N TYR A 145 -28.47 0.20 -6.97
CA TYR A 145 -27.30 -0.14 -6.15
C TYR A 145 -26.53 1.09 -5.63
N ASN A 146 -26.99 2.31 -5.95
CA ASN A 146 -26.37 3.57 -5.53
C ASN A 146 -24.86 3.64 -5.83
N ILE A 147 -24.49 3.21 -7.04
CA ILE A 147 -23.10 3.23 -7.48
C ILE A 147 -22.76 4.61 -8.03
N ASN A 148 -21.64 5.16 -7.59
CA ASN A 148 -21.10 6.46 -7.95
C ASN A 148 -19.90 6.31 -8.93
N PRO A 149 -19.58 7.34 -9.71
CA PRO A 149 -18.35 7.35 -10.50
C PRO A 149 -17.11 7.32 -9.59
N SER A 150 -16.08 6.59 -10.01
CA SER A 150 -14.79 6.55 -9.31
C SER A 150 -13.97 7.82 -9.52
N ILE A 151 -13.02 8.08 -8.61
CA ILE A 151 -12.03 9.16 -8.71
C ILE A 151 -10.64 8.54 -8.85
N GLY A 152 -9.81 9.06 -9.76
CA GLY A 152 -8.44 8.56 -9.99
C GLY A 152 -8.38 7.40 -10.97
N TRP A 153 -7.98 6.20 -10.52
CA TRP A 153 -7.99 5.01 -11.39
C TRP A 153 -9.43 4.58 -11.67
N ALA A 154 -9.71 4.27 -12.92
CA ALA A 154 -11.04 4.06 -13.47
C ALA A 154 -11.97 5.28 -13.30
N SER A 155 -11.44 6.51 -13.36
CA SER A 155 -12.23 7.75 -13.12
C SER A 155 -13.52 7.78 -13.95
N GLY A 156 -14.65 8.12 -13.33
CA GLY A 156 -15.98 7.91 -13.92
C GLY A 156 -16.50 6.48 -13.70
N TYR A 157 -17.39 6.01 -14.58
CA TYR A 157 -17.79 4.60 -14.66
C TYR A 157 -16.97 3.88 -15.71
N HIS A 158 -16.33 2.77 -15.36
CA HIS A 158 -15.49 2.00 -16.27
C HIS A 158 -16.22 0.74 -16.70
N PHE A 159 -15.98 0.31 -17.94
CA PHE A 159 -16.74 -0.77 -18.56
C PHE A 159 -15.78 -1.82 -19.12
N ARG A 160 -16.11 -3.09 -18.89
CA ARG A 160 -15.46 -4.23 -19.53
C ARG A 160 -16.48 -5.20 -20.09
N LEU A 161 -16.12 -5.87 -21.17
CA LEU A 161 -16.82 -7.05 -21.69
C LEU A 161 -15.83 -8.19 -21.77
N ASN A 162 -16.12 -9.29 -21.12
CA ASN A 162 -15.34 -10.53 -21.15
C ASN A 162 -16.23 -11.72 -20.77
N LEU A 163 -15.75 -12.93 -21.02
CA LEU A 163 -16.35 -14.14 -20.50
C LEU A 163 -16.05 -14.24 -18.98
N GLU A 164 -17.09 -14.36 -18.17
CA GLU A 164 -17.02 -14.67 -16.72
C GLU A 164 -18.09 -15.71 -16.38
N ASP A 165 -17.73 -16.76 -15.64
CA ASP A 165 -18.63 -17.86 -15.25
C ASP A 165 -19.45 -18.43 -16.43
N ASN A 166 -18.78 -18.65 -17.58
CA ASN A 166 -19.37 -19.12 -18.84
C ASN A 166 -20.47 -18.22 -19.43
N LYS A 167 -20.54 -16.96 -19.01
CA LYS A 167 -21.42 -15.93 -19.57
C LYS A 167 -20.61 -14.73 -20.06
N TYR A 168 -21.05 -14.12 -21.15
CA TYR A 168 -20.48 -12.85 -21.57
C TYR A 168 -21.05 -11.72 -20.71
N MET A 169 -20.22 -11.14 -19.87
CA MET A 169 -20.62 -10.15 -18.89
C MET A 169 -20.10 -8.76 -19.27
N VAL A 170 -20.99 -7.77 -19.22
CA VAL A 170 -20.60 -6.36 -19.13
C VAL A 170 -20.43 -6.01 -17.66
N THR A 171 -19.19 -5.73 -17.28
CA THR A 171 -18.83 -5.31 -15.93
C THR A 171 -18.78 -3.78 -15.88
N VAL A 172 -19.66 -3.19 -15.06
CA VAL A 172 -19.65 -1.76 -14.74
C VAL A 172 -18.91 -1.55 -13.43
N ILE A 173 -17.85 -0.76 -13.45
CA ILE A 173 -16.99 -0.46 -12.29
C ILE A 173 -17.24 0.98 -11.85
N GLY A 174 -17.47 1.16 -10.55
CA GLY A 174 -17.64 2.45 -9.89
C GLY A 174 -17.29 2.34 -8.41
N THR A 175 -17.95 3.15 -7.57
CA THR A 175 -17.86 3.07 -6.11
C THR A 175 -19.23 2.99 -5.45
N ASP A 176 -19.35 2.32 -4.31
CA ASP A 176 -20.57 2.38 -3.50
C ASP A 176 -20.70 3.73 -2.76
N ASN A 177 -21.78 3.91 -1.98
CA ASN A 177 -21.98 5.09 -1.13
C ASN A 177 -20.91 5.27 -0.04
N SER A 178 -20.19 4.21 0.32
CA SER A 178 -19.05 4.25 1.24
C SER A 178 -17.72 4.45 0.51
N GLY A 179 -17.73 4.71 -0.80
CA GLY A 179 -16.53 4.91 -1.61
C GLY A 179 -15.69 3.64 -1.85
N ASN A 180 -16.21 2.45 -1.55
CA ASN A 180 -15.55 1.19 -1.87
C ASN A 180 -15.70 0.88 -3.35
N MET A 181 -14.66 0.32 -3.98
CA MET A 181 -14.74 -0.11 -5.38
C MET A 181 -15.87 -1.12 -5.56
N ALA A 182 -16.76 -0.87 -6.49
CA ALA A 182 -17.90 -1.71 -6.82
C ALA A 182 -17.82 -2.23 -8.26
N LYS A 183 -18.32 -3.45 -8.47
CA LYS A 183 -18.47 -4.10 -9.77
C LYS A 183 -19.89 -4.62 -9.90
N ILE A 184 -20.54 -4.27 -11.00
CA ILE A 184 -21.88 -4.72 -11.33
C ILE A 184 -21.79 -5.54 -12.61
N PHE A 185 -22.24 -6.78 -12.54
CA PHE A 185 -22.16 -7.73 -13.63
C PHE A 185 -23.50 -7.81 -14.33
N VAL A 186 -23.51 -7.43 -15.60
CA VAL A 186 -24.70 -7.43 -16.45
C VAL A 186 -24.51 -8.46 -17.55
N ASP A 187 -25.43 -9.40 -17.68
CA ASP A 187 -25.45 -10.34 -18.79
C ASP A 187 -25.56 -9.55 -20.11
N SER A 188 -24.58 -9.71 -20.98
CA SER A 188 -24.46 -8.90 -22.21
C SER A 188 -25.54 -9.20 -23.25
N LEU A 189 -26.18 -10.38 -23.18
CA LEU A 189 -27.19 -10.84 -24.13
C LEU A 189 -28.58 -10.42 -23.68
N THR A 190 -28.89 -10.63 -22.40
CA THR A 190 -30.23 -10.35 -21.83
C THR A 190 -30.35 -8.95 -21.23
N GLY A 191 -29.23 -8.33 -20.88
CA GLY A 191 -29.19 -7.06 -20.14
C GLY A 191 -29.61 -7.17 -18.67
N ASN A 192 -29.81 -8.39 -18.14
CA ASN A 192 -30.15 -8.61 -16.75
C ASN A 192 -28.93 -8.39 -15.85
N ILE A 193 -29.14 -7.74 -14.70
CA ILE A 193 -28.09 -7.61 -13.68
C ILE A 193 -28.03 -8.93 -12.91
N ASP A 194 -26.92 -9.65 -13.06
CA ASP A 194 -26.68 -10.96 -12.45
C ASP A 194 -26.25 -10.80 -10.99
N SER A 195 -25.23 -9.97 -10.74
CA SER A 195 -24.72 -9.70 -9.39
C SER A 195 -24.10 -8.30 -9.27
N ALA A 196 -23.96 -7.86 -8.01
CA ALA A 196 -23.34 -6.59 -7.65
C ALA A 196 -22.45 -6.83 -6.43
N ILE A 197 -21.16 -6.52 -6.53
CA ILE A 197 -20.20 -6.71 -5.45
C ILE A 197 -19.38 -5.46 -5.20
N HIS A 198 -18.94 -5.27 -3.96
CA HIS A 198 -17.99 -4.22 -3.59
C HIS A 198 -16.80 -4.78 -2.82
N LYS A 199 -15.67 -4.09 -2.91
CA LYS A 199 -14.43 -4.45 -2.23
C LYS A 199 -14.33 -3.71 -0.92
N ILE A 200 -14.62 -4.40 0.18
CA ILE A 200 -14.53 -3.82 1.52
C ILE A 200 -13.23 -4.24 2.21
N ARG A 201 -12.82 -3.44 3.18
CA ARG A 201 -11.77 -3.79 4.13
C ARG A 201 -12.39 -4.21 5.45
N VAL A 202 -11.98 -5.37 5.95
CA VAL A 202 -12.49 -5.91 7.21
C VAL A 202 -11.33 -6.18 8.15
N GLY A 203 -11.55 -5.83 9.41
CA GLY A 203 -10.55 -5.98 10.45
C GLY A 203 -9.65 -4.77 10.61
N GLY A 204 -8.41 -5.05 10.98
CA GLY A 204 -7.33 -4.08 11.17
C GLY A 204 -7.36 -3.40 12.54
N GLY A 205 -6.17 -3.06 13.02
CA GLY A 205 -5.97 -2.16 14.15
C GLY A 205 -5.10 -2.73 15.25
N LEU A 206 -5.39 -2.30 16.48
CA LEU A 206 -4.70 -2.77 17.67
C LEU A 206 -5.65 -3.67 18.47
N PHE A 207 -5.15 -4.80 18.94
CA PHE A 207 -5.86 -5.67 19.85
C PHE A 207 -5.01 -5.87 21.09
N LYS A 208 -5.63 -5.93 22.27
CA LYS A 208 -5.01 -6.46 23.48
C LYS A 208 -5.65 -7.81 23.74
N GLU A 209 -4.87 -8.88 23.64
CA GLU A 209 -5.40 -10.23 23.52
C GLU A 209 -6.41 -10.32 22.36
N LYS A 210 -7.64 -10.74 22.63
CA LYS A 210 -8.73 -10.84 21.66
C LYS A 210 -9.56 -9.56 21.54
N ASN A 211 -9.34 -8.58 22.42
CA ASN A 211 -10.16 -7.38 22.48
C ASN A 211 -9.60 -6.30 21.56
N LYS A 212 -10.39 -5.86 20.59
CA LYS A 212 -10.02 -4.73 19.73
C LYS A 212 -9.98 -3.45 20.56
N ILE A 213 -8.85 -2.76 20.49
CA ILE A 213 -8.69 -1.39 20.96
C ILE A 213 -8.95 -0.52 19.75
N GLN A 214 -10.02 0.27 19.79
CA GLN A 214 -10.38 1.15 18.69
C GLN A 214 -9.83 2.55 18.95
N PRO A 215 -8.70 2.94 18.33
CA PRO A 215 -8.05 4.19 18.66
C PRO A 215 -8.72 5.41 17.99
N LEU A 216 -9.57 5.17 16.98
CA LEU A 216 -10.28 6.19 16.21
C LEU A 216 -11.67 5.71 15.80
N GLU A 217 -12.61 6.64 15.73
CA GLU A 217 -13.93 6.47 15.10
C GLU A 217 -13.81 6.49 13.57
N SER A 218 -13.10 5.52 13.00
CA SER A 218 -12.96 5.34 11.54
C SER A 218 -13.39 3.93 11.14
N LYS A 219 -14.04 3.79 9.99
CA LYS A 219 -14.45 2.46 9.48
C LYS A 219 -13.25 1.58 9.11
N ILE A 220 -12.20 2.19 8.56
CA ILE A 220 -10.98 1.52 8.13
C ILE A 220 -9.85 2.04 8.99
N PHE A 221 -9.18 1.13 9.71
CA PHE A 221 -7.95 1.42 10.41
C PHE A 221 -7.00 0.23 10.26
N GLY A 222 -5.78 0.47 9.80
CA GLY A 222 -4.73 -0.54 9.72
C GLY A 222 -3.48 -0.07 10.43
N ALA A 223 -2.99 -0.90 11.35
CA ALA A 223 -1.73 -0.66 12.04
C ALA A 223 -0.60 -1.39 11.30
N VAL A 224 0.27 -0.64 10.66
CA VAL A 224 1.43 -1.17 9.90
C VAL A 224 2.70 -1.24 10.77
N GLY A 225 2.62 -0.78 12.01
CA GLY A 225 3.64 -1.00 13.01
C GLY A 225 3.28 -0.36 14.35
N ALA A 226 4.04 -0.73 15.36
CA ALA A 226 3.92 -0.18 16.69
C ALA A 226 5.25 -0.24 17.43
N ALA A 227 5.37 0.60 18.45
CA ALA A 227 6.49 0.62 19.37
C ALA A 227 5.96 0.89 20.78
N LYS A 228 6.65 0.34 21.78
CA LYS A 228 6.40 0.61 23.19
C LYS A 228 7.60 1.33 23.79
N ALA A 229 7.35 2.28 24.68
CA ALA A 229 8.43 2.91 25.43
C ALA A 229 8.85 2.02 26.60
N ASP A 230 10.15 1.98 26.91
CA ASP A 230 10.70 1.18 28.00
C ASP A 230 10.49 1.86 29.38
N ASN A 231 10.56 1.05 30.45
CA ASN A 231 10.63 1.51 31.86
C ASN A 231 9.48 2.37 32.41
N PHE A 232 8.23 2.09 32.04
CA PHE A 232 7.07 2.66 32.71
C PHE A 232 6.47 1.66 33.71
N GLN A 233 6.66 1.90 35.01
CA GLN A 233 5.86 1.24 36.03
C GLN A 233 4.47 1.90 36.03
N GLY A 234 3.47 1.19 35.50
CA GLY A 234 2.04 1.56 35.59
C GLY A 234 1.45 2.34 34.41
N GLU A 235 2.27 3.04 33.63
CA GLU A 235 1.85 3.65 32.35
C GLU A 235 2.23 2.74 31.19
N GLU A 236 1.36 2.59 30.22
CA GLU A 236 1.60 1.73 29.06
C GLU A 236 1.66 2.62 27.82
N VAL A 237 2.85 3.19 27.60
CA VAL A 237 3.10 4.10 26.48
C VAL A 237 3.36 3.30 25.21
N ILE A 238 2.42 3.38 24.27
CA ILE A 238 2.48 2.70 22.99
C ILE A 238 2.22 3.73 21.89
N ALA A 239 3.07 3.73 20.87
CA ALA A 239 2.81 4.42 19.62
C ALA A 239 2.48 3.39 18.53
N ILE A 240 1.45 3.70 17.73
CA ILE A 240 1.05 2.91 16.57
C ILE A 240 1.03 3.81 15.35
N TRP A 241 1.32 3.26 14.17
CA TRP A 241 1.23 3.98 12.91
C TRP A 241 0.66 3.10 11.80
N GLY A 242 0.13 3.75 10.78
CA GLY A 242 -0.46 3.10 9.62
C GLY A 242 -1.41 4.04 8.91
N PHE A 243 -2.64 3.60 8.70
CA PHE A 243 -3.60 4.34 7.88
C PHE A 243 -5.01 4.26 8.44
N SER A 244 -5.79 5.32 8.21
CA SER A 244 -7.19 5.41 8.61
C SER A 244 -8.04 6.12 7.55
N GLY A 245 -9.30 5.74 7.42
CA GLY A 245 -10.28 6.42 6.59
C GLY A 245 -11.67 5.80 6.71
N ASP A 246 -12.68 6.44 6.13
CA ASP A 246 -14.06 5.93 6.10
C ASP A 246 -14.42 5.28 4.76
N SER A 247 -13.52 5.42 3.78
CA SER A 247 -13.63 4.95 2.40
C SER A 247 -12.23 4.75 1.82
N GLU A 248 -12.09 3.95 0.75
CA GLU A 248 -10.83 3.81 0.01
C GLU A 248 -10.20 5.17 -0.37
N SER A 249 -11.03 6.13 -0.81
CA SER A 249 -10.59 7.46 -1.24
C SER A 249 -10.19 8.41 -0.11
N SER A 250 -10.60 8.13 1.14
CA SER A 250 -10.31 8.97 2.31
C SER A 250 -9.15 8.46 3.16
N ILE A 251 -8.55 7.32 2.79
CA ILE A 251 -7.44 6.73 3.54
C ILE A 251 -6.24 7.66 3.54
N LYS A 252 -5.76 7.96 4.74
CA LYS A 252 -4.58 8.78 4.97
C LYS A 252 -3.66 8.12 5.99
N PRO A 253 -2.35 8.42 5.94
CA PRO A 253 -1.44 8.03 7.00
C PRO A 253 -1.90 8.59 8.34
N VAL A 254 -1.75 7.79 9.39
CA VAL A 254 -2.05 8.20 10.76
C VAL A 254 -1.03 7.58 11.71
N SER A 255 -0.69 8.33 12.75
CA SER A 255 0.12 7.85 13.86
C SER A 255 -0.44 8.39 15.18
N LEU A 256 -0.51 7.51 16.16
CA LEU A 256 -1.20 7.73 17.42
C LEU A 256 -0.31 7.25 18.56
N ILE A 257 -0.40 7.92 19.70
CA ILE A 257 0.26 7.50 20.94
C ILE A 257 -0.78 7.42 22.07
N THR A 258 -0.65 6.40 22.90
CA THR A 258 -1.39 6.25 24.16
C THR A 258 -0.39 6.22 25.32
N ALA A 259 -0.81 6.65 26.50
CA ALA A 259 -0.04 6.50 27.75
C ALA A 259 -0.76 5.60 28.78
N ASP A 260 -1.93 5.06 28.44
CA ASP A 260 -2.84 4.37 29.35
C ASP A 260 -3.25 2.97 28.84
N GLY A 261 -2.41 2.37 27.97
CA GLY A 261 -2.68 1.04 27.41
C GLY A 261 -3.79 1.02 26.38
N GLY A 262 -4.02 2.16 25.72
CA GLY A 262 -4.96 2.30 24.62
C GLY A 262 -6.38 2.70 25.03
N GLN A 263 -6.59 3.17 26.26
CA GLN A 263 -7.88 3.73 26.69
C GLN A 263 -8.11 5.11 26.06
N SER A 264 -7.05 5.91 25.90
CA SER A 264 -7.07 7.18 25.18
C SER A 264 -5.88 7.32 24.24
N TRP A 265 -6.07 8.12 23.19
CA TRP A 265 -5.10 8.28 22.10
C TRP A 265 -4.92 9.75 21.73
N LYS A 266 -3.65 10.16 21.60
CA LYS A 266 -3.22 11.44 21.02
C LYS A 266 -2.71 11.19 19.61
N LYS A 267 -3.20 11.96 18.64
CA LYS A 267 -2.66 11.94 17.27
C LYS A 267 -1.32 12.68 17.21
N LEU A 268 -0.30 12.06 16.63
CA LEU A 268 0.99 12.71 16.39
C LEU A 268 0.85 13.66 15.19
N LYS A 269 1.51 14.82 15.23
CA LYS A 269 1.38 15.85 14.17
C LYS A 269 2.26 15.55 12.97
N LEU A 270 2.00 14.42 12.33
CA LEU A 270 2.78 13.92 11.20
C LEU A 270 1.89 13.15 10.21
N ASN A 271 2.04 13.45 8.91
CA ASN A 271 1.20 12.86 7.85
C ASN A 271 2.05 12.15 6.79
N TYR A 272 3.06 11.39 7.21
CA TYR A 272 3.94 10.60 6.32
C TYR A 272 3.71 9.11 6.51
N ASN A 273 4.10 8.31 5.52
CA ASN A 273 4.15 6.85 5.68
C ASN A 273 5.37 6.49 6.53
N ILE A 274 5.11 6.15 7.79
CA ILE A 274 6.16 5.77 8.74
C ILE A 274 6.58 4.32 8.48
N ALA A 275 7.88 4.12 8.24
CA ALA A 275 8.48 2.79 8.18
C ALA A 275 8.82 2.27 9.58
N ARG A 276 9.27 3.14 10.48
CA ARG A 276 9.65 2.79 11.85
C ARG A 276 9.47 3.98 12.79
N LEU A 277 9.02 3.72 14.01
CA LEU A 277 9.01 4.67 15.12
C LEU A 277 9.66 4.01 16.34
N TRP A 278 10.42 4.78 17.11
CA TRP A 278 10.93 4.34 18.41
C TRP A 278 11.02 5.48 19.41
N PHE A 279 11.11 5.10 20.68
CA PHE A 279 11.29 6.00 21.80
C PHE A 279 12.77 6.04 22.18
N SER A 280 13.25 7.21 22.61
CA SER A 280 14.56 7.28 23.26
C SER A 280 14.58 6.45 24.55
N SER A 281 15.77 5.99 24.94
CA SER A 281 15.98 5.29 26.21
C SER A 281 15.55 6.12 27.43
N GLY A 282 15.63 7.45 27.32
CA GLY A 282 15.23 8.44 28.31
C GLY A 282 13.82 9.01 28.16
N TYR A 283 12.96 8.42 27.32
CA TYR A 283 11.68 9.01 26.88
C TYR A 283 10.79 9.50 28.04
N LYS A 284 10.76 8.81 29.18
CA LYS A 284 10.02 9.25 30.37
C LYS A 284 10.37 10.68 30.81
N LYS A 285 11.64 11.08 30.67
CA LYS A 285 12.15 12.40 31.09
C LYS A 285 12.24 13.39 29.94
N ASN A 286 12.74 12.97 28.79
CA ASN A 286 13.07 13.87 27.68
C ASN A 286 11.95 13.97 26.63
N LYS A 287 10.95 13.08 26.67
CA LYS A 287 9.85 12.98 25.70
C LYS A 287 10.33 12.87 24.24
N THR A 288 11.53 12.32 24.04
CA THR A 288 12.16 12.21 22.73
C THR A 288 11.70 10.96 21.99
N MET A 289 11.20 11.17 20.78
CA MET A 289 10.76 10.13 19.85
C MET A 289 11.47 10.31 18.51
N TYR A 290 11.58 9.22 17.78
CA TYR A 290 12.19 9.23 16.46
C TYR A 290 11.34 8.44 15.49
N ILE A 291 11.38 8.85 14.24
CA ILE A 291 10.72 8.15 13.15
C ILE A 291 11.62 8.09 11.94
N VAL A 292 11.39 7.05 11.14
CA VAL A 292 11.83 6.94 9.76
C VAL A 292 10.59 6.83 8.91
N ALA A 293 10.45 7.72 7.93
CA ALA A 293 9.36 7.76 6.98
C ALA A 293 9.91 7.83 5.55
N ASP A 294 9.05 7.62 4.57
CA ASP A 294 9.36 7.73 3.13
C ASP A 294 10.05 9.05 2.71
N SER A 295 9.87 10.11 3.49
CA SER A 295 10.41 11.45 3.22
C SER A 295 11.65 11.85 4.02
N GLY A 296 12.08 11.05 5.00
CA GLY A 296 13.09 11.46 5.97
C GLY A 296 13.14 10.64 7.26
N ALA A 297 14.22 10.81 8.03
CA ALA A 297 14.17 10.54 9.46
C ALA A 297 13.94 11.85 10.23
N TYR A 298 13.18 11.77 11.31
CA TYR A 298 12.77 12.92 12.10
C TYR A 298 12.89 12.62 13.60
N VAL A 299 13.14 13.66 14.38
CA VAL A 299 13.16 13.64 15.84
C VAL A 299 12.10 14.59 16.39
N SER A 300 11.38 14.14 17.40
CA SER A 300 10.52 14.95 18.26
C SER A 300 11.14 15.01 19.64
N LYS A 301 11.08 16.17 20.30
CA LYS A 301 11.51 16.37 21.70
C LYS A 301 10.36 16.77 22.63
N ASP A 302 9.13 16.68 22.14
CA ASP A 302 7.92 17.18 22.80
C ASP A 302 6.75 16.22 22.62
N ASP A 303 7.02 14.91 22.72
CA ASP A 303 5.96 13.89 22.68
C ASP A 303 5.13 13.89 21.38
N GLY A 304 5.83 14.14 20.26
CA GLY A 304 5.34 14.08 18.90
C GLY A 304 4.48 15.27 18.48
N ASP A 305 4.52 16.37 19.23
CA ASP A 305 3.86 17.63 18.87
C ASP A 305 4.60 18.38 17.77
N THR A 306 5.94 18.34 17.76
CA THR A 306 6.76 18.91 16.69
C THR A 306 7.85 17.94 16.26
N TRP A 307 8.23 18.02 14.99
CA TRP A 307 9.19 17.11 14.38
C TRP A 307 10.22 17.87 13.58
N VAL A 308 11.49 17.57 13.82
CA VAL A 308 12.64 18.12 13.11
C VAL A 308 13.23 17.05 12.23
N LYS A 309 13.35 17.30 10.92
CA LYS A 309 14.00 16.38 9.98
C LYS A 309 15.50 16.35 10.30
N THR A 310 16.05 15.16 10.55
CA THR A 310 17.50 14.95 10.79
C THR A 310 18.21 14.45 9.54
N ILE A 311 17.48 13.79 8.63
CA ILE A 311 18.02 13.35 7.35
C ILE A 311 16.95 13.32 6.27
N ASP A 312 17.34 13.67 5.05
CA ASP A 312 16.49 13.55 3.87
C ASP A 312 16.80 12.26 3.11
N ILE A 313 15.80 11.40 2.98
CA ILE A 313 15.84 10.15 2.21
C ILE A 313 14.75 10.11 1.14
N SER A 314 14.18 11.28 0.79
CA SER A 314 13.11 11.35 -0.19
C SER A 314 13.53 10.80 -1.55
N GLY A 315 12.66 9.98 -2.14
CA GLY A 315 12.88 9.33 -3.43
C GLY A 315 13.75 8.06 -3.38
N ASP A 316 14.20 7.63 -2.20
CA ASP A 316 14.86 6.34 -2.02
C ASP A 316 13.89 5.31 -1.39
N ILE A 317 13.96 4.06 -1.87
CA ILE A 317 13.19 2.95 -1.28
C ILE A 317 13.91 2.49 -0.02
N ILE A 318 13.20 2.43 1.12
CA ILE A 318 13.72 1.91 2.38
C ILE A 318 13.56 0.39 2.38
N TYR A 319 14.67 -0.34 2.48
CA TYR A 319 14.68 -1.80 2.60
C TYR A 319 14.58 -2.28 4.04
N GLY A 320 15.09 -1.49 5.00
CA GLY A 320 14.99 -1.84 6.40
C GLY A 320 15.44 -0.73 7.33
N CYS A 321 14.97 -0.81 8.57
CA CYS A 321 15.45 0.01 9.66
C CYS A 321 15.64 -0.87 10.90
N SER A 322 16.77 -0.69 11.57
CA SER A 322 17.10 -1.38 12.81
C SER A 322 17.38 -0.35 13.90
N ILE A 323 16.87 -0.62 15.10
CA ILE A 323 17.20 0.14 16.30
C ILE A 323 17.65 -0.85 17.37
N ASN A 324 18.82 -0.60 17.94
CA ASN A 324 19.35 -1.34 19.06
C ASN A 324 20.03 -0.36 20.03
N ARG A 325 19.33 -0.04 21.13
CA ARG A 325 19.69 1.05 22.06
C ARG A 325 19.88 2.37 21.29
N ASN A 326 21.10 2.91 21.30
CA ASN A 326 21.43 4.17 20.65
C ASN A 326 21.79 4.01 19.16
N ASN A 327 21.95 2.77 18.69
CA ASN A 327 22.39 2.48 17.33
C ASN A 327 21.19 2.34 16.40
N VAL A 328 21.11 3.24 15.43
CA VAL A 328 20.06 3.25 14.41
C VAL A 328 20.72 3.02 13.06
N SER A 329 20.20 2.08 12.29
CA SER A 329 20.58 1.92 10.88
C SER A 329 19.35 1.99 9.98
N ILE A 330 19.50 2.66 8.85
CA ILE A 330 18.49 2.74 7.79
C ILE A 330 19.16 2.29 6.49
N VAL A 331 18.63 1.23 5.91
CA VAL A 331 19.07 0.72 4.62
C VAL A 331 18.08 1.22 3.57
N THR A 332 18.60 1.92 2.57
CA THR A 332 17.83 2.28 1.38
C THR A 332 18.36 1.52 0.17
N GLN A 333 17.75 1.70 -0.99
CA GLN A 333 18.26 1.16 -2.25
C GLN A 333 19.69 1.64 -2.57
N LYS A 334 20.08 2.85 -2.13
CA LYS A 334 21.35 3.49 -2.53
C LYS A 334 22.33 3.63 -1.38
N LYS A 335 21.83 4.00 -0.20
CA LYS A 335 22.62 4.45 0.94
C LYS A 335 22.27 3.72 2.23
N LEU A 336 23.30 3.51 3.04
CA LEU A 336 23.22 3.03 4.40
C LEU A 336 23.48 4.20 5.32
N TYR A 337 22.51 4.52 6.16
CA TYR A 337 22.59 5.57 7.16
C TYR A 337 22.77 4.93 8.52
N ILE A 338 23.77 5.37 9.28
CA ILE A 338 24.13 4.81 10.58
C ILE A 338 24.22 5.95 11.58
N SER A 339 23.55 5.82 12.71
CA SER A 339 23.67 6.73 13.84
C SER A 339 23.97 5.93 15.09
N ASN A 340 24.91 6.40 15.91
CA ASN A 340 25.27 5.79 17.19
C ASN A 340 24.78 6.65 18.38
N ASP A 341 23.92 7.62 18.11
CA ASP A 341 23.39 8.59 19.06
C ASP A 341 21.88 8.81 18.90
N GLU A 342 21.14 7.71 18.71
CA GLU A 342 19.68 7.64 18.58
C GLU A 342 19.10 8.37 17.35
N GLY A 343 19.92 8.77 16.37
CA GLY A 343 19.49 9.46 15.15
C GLY A 343 19.80 10.96 15.15
N ASN A 344 20.61 11.45 16.09
CA ASN A 344 21.02 12.86 16.15
C ASN A 344 22.09 13.19 15.09
N ASN A 345 23.07 12.30 14.89
CA ASN A 345 24.11 12.41 13.87
C ASN A 345 24.17 11.14 13.01
N TRP A 346 24.54 11.31 11.73
CA TRP A 346 24.51 10.23 10.74
C TRP A 346 25.82 10.09 9.99
N THR A 347 26.31 8.85 9.91
CA THR A 347 27.34 8.42 8.96
C THR A 347 26.65 7.78 7.77
N ILE A 348 27.07 8.16 6.56
CA ILE A 348 26.48 7.67 5.31
C ILE A 348 27.50 6.79 4.58
N LYS A 349 27.10 5.57 4.23
CA LYS A 349 27.88 4.62 3.44
C LYS A 349 27.08 4.17 2.22
N ASN A 350 27.77 3.64 1.21
CA ASN A 350 27.09 2.94 0.12
C ASN A 350 26.56 1.60 0.62
N VAL A 351 25.40 1.19 0.11
CA VAL A 351 24.85 -0.13 0.42
C VAL A 351 25.61 -1.18 -0.38
N PRO A 352 26.06 -2.28 0.24
CA PRO A 352 26.63 -3.39 -0.50
C PRO A 352 25.61 -3.91 -1.52
N GLU A 353 26.04 -4.09 -2.77
CA GLU A 353 25.16 -4.61 -3.83
C GLU A 353 24.52 -5.94 -3.41
N GLY A 354 23.20 -6.05 -3.53
CA GLY A 354 22.43 -7.23 -3.13
C GLY A 354 22.15 -7.37 -1.63
N ALA A 355 22.44 -6.36 -0.81
CA ALA A 355 22.03 -6.34 0.60
C ALA A 355 20.49 -6.35 0.70
N GLN A 356 19.94 -7.30 1.46
CA GLN A 356 18.50 -7.46 1.68
C GLN A 356 18.08 -6.91 3.04
N ILE A 357 18.83 -7.27 4.09
CA ILE A 357 18.55 -6.88 5.48
C ILE A 357 19.88 -6.42 6.09
N ILE A 358 19.89 -5.30 6.82
CA ILE A 358 21.01 -4.90 7.68
C ILE A 358 20.47 -4.51 9.05
N LYS A 359 21.09 -5.04 10.10
CA LYS A 359 20.78 -4.76 11.50
C LYS A 359 22.06 -4.36 12.24
N SER A 360 21.92 -3.58 13.31
CA SER A 360 23.03 -3.22 14.21
C SER A 360 22.99 -4.07 15.48
N ASP A 361 24.15 -4.54 15.93
CA ASP A 361 24.30 -5.16 17.25
C ASP A 361 24.66 -4.13 18.34
N LEU A 362 24.91 -4.64 19.56
CA LEU A 362 25.30 -3.82 20.70
C LEU A 362 26.70 -3.21 20.60
N ASP A 363 27.58 -3.80 19.79
CA ASP A 363 28.97 -3.35 19.60
C ASP A 363 29.08 -2.40 18.40
N GLU A 364 27.96 -1.83 17.96
CA GLU A 364 27.84 -0.96 16.78
C GLU A 364 28.22 -1.65 15.46
N LYS A 365 28.35 -2.98 15.44
CA LYS A 365 28.65 -3.72 14.23
C LYS A 365 27.39 -3.96 13.43
N LEU A 366 27.52 -3.81 12.12
CA LEU A 366 26.45 -4.13 11.20
C LEU A 366 26.49 -5.61 10.80
N ILE A 367 25.31 -6.22 10.77
CA ILE A 367 25.08 -7.59 10.36
C ILE A 367 24.12 -7.54 9.18
N MET A 368 24.46 -8.24 8.11
CA MET A 368 23.76 -8.17 6.83
C MET A 368 23.38 -9.55 6.33
N ILE A 369 22.18 -9.66 5.75
CA ILE A 369 21.85 -10.74 4.81
C ILE A 369 22.02 -10.22 3.38
N LYS A 370 22.80 -10.96 2.59
CA LYS A 370 22.99 -10.76 1.15
C LYS A 370 22.98 -12.11 0.47
N ASN A 371 22.14 -12.29 -0.56
CA ASN A 371 22.01 -13.56 -1.29
C ASN A 371 21.84 -14.78 -0.35
N ASN A 372 20.97 -14.66 0.66
CA ASN A 372 20.70 -15.68 1.68
C ASN A 372 21.90 -16.03 2.59
N GLN A 373 22.99 -15.24 2.54
CA GLN A 373 24.20 -15.44 3.35
C GLN A 373 24.33 -14.35 4.42
N LEU A 374 24.89 -14.72 5.58
CA LEU A 374 25.13 -13.80 6.69
C LEU A 374 26.53 -13.18 6.60
N PHE A 375 26.59 -11.86 6.72
CA PHE A 375 27.83 -11.09 6.77
C PHE A 375 27.88 -10.22 8.02
N ILE A 376 29.06 -10.00 8.57
CA ILE A 376 29.32 -9.05 9.65
C ILE A 376 30.37 -8.03 9.21
N GLU A 377 30.18 -6.78 9.60
CA GLU A 377 31.15 -5.71 9.35
C GLU A 377 32.45 -5.97 10.14
N ASN A 378 33.59 -5.80 9.45
CA ASN A 378 34.91 -5.87 10.06
C ASN A 378 35.90 -4.94 9.34
N SER A 379 36.57 -4.06 10.09
CA SER A 379 37.71 -3.23 9.65
C SER A 379 37.65 -2.71 8.19
N GLY A 380 36.53 -2.10 7.81
CA GLY A 380 36.35 -1.49 6.47
C GLY A 380 35.78 -2.42 5.39
N GLY A 381 35.38 -3.64 5.74
CA GLY A 381 34.77 -4.61 4.81
C GLY A 381 33.73 -5.50 5.48
N TRP A 382 33.32 -6.55 4.74
CA TRP A 382 32.32 -7.52 5.17
C TRP A 382 32.92 -8.91 5.21
N ILE A 383 32.74 -9.61 6.33
CA ILE A 383 33.16 -11.01 6.49
C ILE A 383 31.92 -11.89 6.45
N LYS A 384 31.92 -12.88 5.56
CA LYS A 384 30.90 -13.93 5.54
C LYS A 384 31.03 -14.80 6.78
N LEU A 385 29.95 -14.99 7.51
CA LEU A 385 29.88 -15.91 8.63
C LEU A 385 29.37 -17.28 8.15
N SER A 386 30.05 -18.35 8.58
CA SER A 386 29.51 -19.70 8.43
C SER A 386 28.34 -19.89 9.37
N THR A 387 27.21 -20.38 8.85
CA THR A 387 25.97 -20.55 9.61
C THR A 387 25.46 -21.98 9.53
N PRO A 388 24.77 -22.48 10.58
CA PRO A 388 24.13 -23.79 10.54
C PRO A 388 23.01 -23.94 9.51
N LEU A 389 22.54 -22.84 8.92
CA LEU A 389 21.51 -22.83 7.88
C LEU A 389 22.08 -22.98 6.47
N ASN A 390 23.40 -23.16 6.30
CA ASN A 390 24.06 -23.45 5.03
C ASN A 390 23.69 -22.47 3.89
N ASP A 391 23.75 -21.16 4.18
CA ASP A 391 23.43 -20.09 3.22
C ASP A 391 21.97 -20.07 2.73
N ASP A 392 21.04 -20.64 3.51
CA ASP A 392 19.60 -20.55 3.29
C ASP A 392 18.97 -19.70 4.40
N ILE A 393 19.22 -18.39 4.38
CA ILE A 393 18.73 -17.44 5.38
C ILE A 393 17.72 -16.49 4.75
N GLU A 394 16.49 -16.51 5.26
CA GLU A 394 15.39 -15.65 4.80
C GLU A 394 15.16 -14.45 5.74
N GLY A 395 15.57 -14.56 7.00
CA GLY A 395 15.39 -13.48 7.97
C GLY A 395 16.47 -13.41 9.06
N LEU A 396 16.59 -12.21 9.63
CA LEU A 396 17.59 -11.84 10.63
C LEU A 396 16.94 -10.93 11.68
N GLU A 397 17.13 -11.30 12.94
CA GLU A 397 16.87 -10.44 14.08
C GLU A 397 18.09 -10.36 15.00
N VAL A 398 18.25 -9.21 15.64
CA VAL A 398 19.34 -8.96 16.56
C VAL A 398 18.73 -8.46 17.86
N LYS A 399 18.97 -9.19 18.95
CA LYS A 399 18.48 -8.82 20.28
C LYS A 399 19.59 -9.02 21.28
N ASP A 400 19.93 -7.94 21.99
CA ASP A 400 21.02 -7.89 22.95
C ASP A 400 22.31 -8.47 22.33
N ASN A 401 22.88 -9.53 22.91
CA ASN A 401 24.08 -10.18 22.39
C ASN A 401 23.78 -11.48 21.60
N SER A 402 22.59 -11.57 21.01
CA SER A 402 22.15 -12.70 20.18
C SER A 402 21.88 -12.27 18.74
N ILE A 403 22.39 -13.05 17.79
CA ILE A 403 22.04 -12.97 16.37
C ILE A 403 21.13 -14.15 16.06
N ILE A 404 19.93 -13.88 15.59
CA ILE A 404 18.91 -14.89 15.32
C ILE A 404 18.64 -14.89 13.82
N ILE A 405 18.90 -16.01 13.17
CA ILE A 405 18.65 -16.21 11.75
C ILE A 405 17.63 -17.33 11.57
N TYR A 406 16.86 -17.26 10.49
CA TYR A 406 15.86 -18.28 10.20
C TYR A 406 15.58 -18.40 8.70
N ASN A 407 15.02 -19.54 8.33
CA ASN A 407 14.34 -19.77 7.07
C ASN A 407 12.93 -20.31 7.35
N SER A 408 12.22 -20.74 6.32
CA SER A 408 10.87 -21.31 6.44
C SER A 408 10.74 -22.53 7.37
N LYS A 409 11.84 -23.14 7.85
CA LYS A 409 11.80 -24.41 8.61
C LYS A 409 12.56 -24.39 9.94
N LYS A 410 13.58 -23.55 10.09
CA LYS A 410 14.54 -23.62 11.20
C LYS A 410 14.90 -22.23 11.70
N ILE A 411 15.25 -22.17 12.98
CA ILE A 411 15.82 -20.98 13.62
C ILE A 411 17.21 -21.36 14.16
N ALA A 412 18.20 -20.50 13.96
CA ALA A 412 19.51 -20.61 14.57
C ALA A 412 19.81 -19.35 15.38
N ILE A 413 20.33 -19.53 16.59
CA ILE A 413 20.68 -18.45 17.51
C ILE A 413 22.17 -18.50 17.79
N LEU A 414 22.91 -17.44 17.43
CA LEU A 414 24.30 -17.25 17.83
C LEU A 414 24.33 -16.45 19.11
N ASN A 415 24.85 -17.06 20.17
CA ASN A 415 25.23 -16.33 21.37
C ASN A 415 26.63 -15.74 21.17
N LYS A 416 26.74 -14.42 21.05
CA LYS A 416 28.02 -13.75 20.79
C LYS A 416 29.00 -13.82 21.96
N ASN A 417 28.54 -14.02 23.21
CA ASN A 417 29.44 -14.18 24.35
C ASN A 417 30.22 -15.51 24.25
N THR A 418 29.54 -16.58 23.84
CA THR A 418 30.16 -17.91 23.73
C THR A 418 30.63 -18.23 22.31
N ASN A 419 30.24 -17.40 21.33
CA ASN A 419 30.40 -17.63 19.90
C ASN A 419 29.89 -19.01 19.45
N LYS A 420 28.79 -19.48 20.07
CA LYS A 420 28.17 -20.78 19.77
C LYS A 420 26.79 -20.59 19.15
N TRP A 421 26.54 -21.37 18.11
CA TRP A 421 25.21 -21.52 17.52
C TRP A 421 24.39 -22.55 18.28
N THR A 422 23.11 -22.25 18.47
CA THR A 422 22.08 -23.17 18.94
C THR A 422 21.00 -23.26 17.87
N MET A 423 20.72 -24.47 17.40
CA MET A 423 19.62 -24.74 16.48
C MET A 423 18.34 -24.98 17.25
N LEU A 424 17.26 -24.36 16.81
CA LEU A 424 15.92 -24.63 17.32
C LEU A 424 15.14 -25.44 16.30
N GLU A 425 14.55 -26.53 16.76
CA GLU A 425 13.56 -27.26 15.97
C GLU A 425 12.23 -26.50 16.02
N VAL A 426 11.64 -26.31 14.85
CA VAL A 426 10.35 -25.64 14.70
C VAL A 426 9.40 -26.61 14.00
N PRO A 427 8.28 -27.00 14.61
CA PRO A 427 7.37 -27.99 14.04
C PRO A 427 6.42 -27.40 12.98
N VAL A 428 6.52 -26.10 12.68
CA VAL A 428 5.64 -25.35 11.80
C VAL A 428 6.44 -24.55 10.79
N GLN A 429 5.83 -24.22 9.65
CA GLN A 429 6.46 -23.33 8.68
C GLN A 429 6.55 -21.91 9.22
N ILE A 430 7.70 -21.28 9.03
CA ILE A 430 7.98 -19.92 9.48
C ILE A 430 7.70 -18.97 8.31
N LYS A 431 6.76 -18.05 8.51
CA LYS A 431 6.57 -16.88 7.63
C LYS A 431 7.33 -15.68 8.17
N ASN A 432 7.32 -15.49 9.50
CA ASN A 432 8.07 -14.44 10.17
C ASN A 432 8.33 -14.81 11.63
N ILE A 433 9.28 -14.14 12.28
CA ILE A 433 9.45 -14.19 13.72
C ILE A 433 9.27 -12.81 14.35
N PHE A 434 8.80 -12.77 15.59
CA PHE A 434 8.82 -11.59 16.43
C PHE A 434 9.60 -11.87 17.70
N ILE A 435 10.36 -10.88 18.15
CA ILE A 435 11.13 -10.97 19.38
C ILE A 435 10.64 -9.90 20.34
N ASP A 436 10.31 -10.33 21.54
CA ASP A 436 9.85 -9.44 22.60
C ASP A 436 10.61 -9.71 23.91
N GLN A 437 10.88 -8.66 24.66
CA GLN A 437 11.66 -8.74 25.89
C GLN A 437 10.79 -9.27 27.04
N SER A 438 11.22 -10.39 27.60
CA SER A 438 10.61 -10.94 28.82
C SER A 438 10.90 -10.02 30.00
N LEU A 439 9.88 -9.81 30.84
CA LEU A 439 10.00 -9.03 32.09
C LEU A 439 11.09 -9.57 33.04
N ASN A 440 11.53 -10.82 32.86
CA ASN A 440 12.56 -11.47 33.69
C ASN A 440 13.99 -11.38 33.12
N GLY A 441 14.27 -10.49 32.15
CA GLY A 441 15.63 -10.29 31.63
C GLY A 441 16.07 -11.24 30.52
N GLY A 442 15.11 -11.85 29.81
CA GLY A 442 15.35 -12.63 28.58
C GLY A 442 14.49 -12.13 27.42
N TYR A 443 14.36 -12.92 26.35
CA TYR A 443 13.42 -12.65 25.26
C TYR A 443 12.58 -13.87 24.92
N SER A 444 11.37 -13.64 24.41
CA SER A 444 10.51 -14.66 23.82
C SER A 444 10.60 -14.56 22.30
N ILE A 445 10.67 -15.70 21.64
CA ILE A 445 10.55 -15.79 20.17
C ILE A 445 9.13 -16.22 19.85
N TYR A 446 8.46 -15.47 18.99
CA TYR A 446 7.15 -15.79 18.46
C TYR A 446 7.26 -16.12 16.99
N ILE A 447 6.68 -17.23 16.57
CA ILE A 447 6.72 -17.74 15.21
C ILE A 447 5.35 -17.51 14.59
N TYR A 448 5.33 -16.74 13.51
CA TYR A 448 4.14 -16.49 12.73
C TYR A 448 4.15 -17.35 11.48
N THR A 449 3.06 -18.09 11.23
CA THR A 449 2.98 -19.07 10.14
C THR A 449 2.25 -18.51 8.91
N PRO A 450 2.40 -19.13 7.72
CA PRO A 450 1.64 -18.77 6.52
C PRO A 450 0.12 -18.80 6.70
N GLU A 451 -0.39 -19.69 7.56
CA GLU A 451 -1.80 -19.86 7.91
C GLU A 451 -2.28 -18.85 8.97
N ASN A 452 -1.49 -17.80 9.22
CA ASN A 452 -1.77 -16.74 10.20
C ASN A 452 -1.89 -17.25 11.65
N SER A 453 -1.20 -18.33 12.02
CA SER A 453 -1.11 -18.77 13.42
C SER A 453 0.14 -18.21 14.10
N LEU A 454 0.08 -17.97 15.41
CA LEU A 454 1.21 -17.51 16.20
C LEU A 454 1.58 -18.56 17.24
N TYR A 455 2.87 -18.87 17.36
CA TYR A 455 3.40 -19.79 18.35
C TYR A 455 4.46 -19.11 19.18
N LYS A 456 4.38 -19.19 20.50
CA LYS A 456 5.43 -18.73 21.40
C LYS A 456 6.39 -19.88 21.67
N LEU A 457 7.67 -19.68 21.37
CA LEU A 457 8.74 -20.56 21.82
C LEU A 457 9.17 -20.17 23.24
N LYS A 458 9.14 -21.14 24.15
CA LYS A 458 9.65 -21.01 25.52
C LYS A 458 10.86 -21.92 25.71
N GLN A 459 11.91 -21.37 26.30
CA GLN A 459 12.96 -22.16 26.93
C GLN A 459 12.41 -22.68 28.26
N GLY A 460 12.33 -24.01 28.45
CA GLY A 460 11.82 -24.64 29.68
C GLY A 460 12.72 -24.39 30.89
N GLY A 461 12.33 -24.90 32.07
CA GLY A 461 13.07 -24.80 33.35
C GLY A 461 14.44 -25.49 33.34
N ASP A 462 14.71 -26.44 34.24
CA ASP A 462 16.00 -27.16 34.31
C ASP A 462 16.33 -28.04 33.08
N PHE A 463 15.66 -27.86 31.93
CA PHE A 463 15.76 -28.73 30.75
C PHE A 463 15.91 -27.99 29.41
N ILE A 464 16.54 -28.73 28.50
CA ILE A 464 17.23 -28.35 27.26
C ILE A 464 16.28 -28.18 26.04
N GLU A 465 14.97 -28.42 26.19
CA GLU A 465 14.03 -28.51 25.07
C GLU A 465 13.13 -27.27 24.93
N TRP A 466 12.91 -26.85 23.67
CA TRP A 466 12.02 -25.76 23.31
C TRP A 466 10.59 -26.25 23.19
N THR A 467 9.68 -25.65 23.95
CA THR A 467 8.24 -25.94 23.84
C THR A 467 7.55 -24.85 23.03
N ASN A 468 6.56 -25.22 22.21
CA ASN A 468 5.74 -24.27 21.47
C ASN A 468 4.33 -24.18 22.09
N GLU A 469 3.87 -22.96 22.34
CA GLU A 469 2.51 -22.68 22.77
C GLU A 469 1.79 -21.93 21.65
N LYS A 470 0.67 -22.46 21.17
CA LYS A 470 -0.16 -21.72 20.21
C LYS A 470 -0.82 -20.55 20.92
N ILE A 471 -0.64 -19.35 20.39
CA ILE A 471 -1.25 -18.11 20.87
C ILE A 471 -2.44 -17.79 19.98
N ASP A 472 -3.58 -17.54 20.60
CA ASP A 472 -4.76 -17.10 19.88
C ASP A 472 -4.54 -15.67 19.35
N VAL A 473 -4.51 -15.54 18.03
CA VAL A 473 -4.51 -14.23 17.37
C VAL A 473 -5.94 -13.80 17.05
N PRO A 474 -6.23 -12.49 16.97
CA PRO A 474 -7.51 -11.99 16.47
C PRO A 474 -7.87 -12.60 15.11
N GLN A 475 -9.12 -13.05 14.95
CA GLN A 475 -9.57 -13.73 13.73
C GLN A 475 -9.62 -12.79 12.52
N TYR A 476 -9.28 -13.33 11.34
CA TYR A 476 -9.33 -12.63 10.04
C TYR A 476 -8.35 -11.46 9.88
N GLU A 477 -7.34 -11.42 10.74
CA GLU A 477 -6.35 -10.36 10.76
C GLU A 477 -5.01 -10.81 10.17
N GLN A 478 -4.38 -9.95 9.37
CA GLN A 478 -2.98 -10.14 9.03
C GLN A 478 -2.13 -9.45 10.11
N LEU A 479 -1.40 -10.27 10.88
CA LEU A 479 -0.54 -9.78 11.95
C LEU A 479 0.70 -9.10 11.36
N VAL A 480 0.98 -7.90 11.86
CA VAL A 480 2.13 -7.09 11.45
C VAL A 480 3.23 -7.09 12.50
N THR A 481 2.86 -6.87 13.75
CA THR A 481 3.80 -6.90 14.88
C THR A 481 3.07 -7.21 16.18
N ILE A 482 3.85 -7.61 17.19
CA ILE A 482 3.37 -7.83 18.55
C ILE A 482 4.17 -6.98 19.53
N ILE A 483 3.55 -6.61 20.64
CA ILE A 483 4.19 -5.91 21.75
C ILE A 483 3.73 -6.59 23.04
N SER A 484 4.64 -6.93 23.95
CA SER A 484 4.20 -7.32 25.31
C SER A 484 3.89 -6.11 26.16
N GLY A 485 2.71 -6.15 26.75
CA GLY A 485 2.31 -5.22 27.78
C GLY A 485 2.96 -5.49 29.14
N TYR A 486 2.92 -4.50 30.02
CA TYR A 486 3.44 -4.64 31.38
C TYR A 486 2.62 -5.62 32.23
N ASP A 487 1.35 -5.79 31.90
CA ASP A 487 0.45 -6.78 32.50
C ASP A 487 0.64 -8.20 31.92
N LYS A 488 1.72 -8.42 31.14
CA LYS A 488 2.06 -9.67 30.45
C LYS A 488 1.09 -10.06 29.34
N LYS A 489 0.12 -9.21 28.99
CA LYS A 489 -0.76 -9.43 27.84
C LYS A 489 -0.11 -8.96 26.56
N LEU A 490 -0.45 -9.60 25.45
CA LEU A 490 0.07 -9.20 24.14
C LEU A 490 -0.84 -8.19 23.48
N TYR A 491 -0.21 -7.20 22.87
CA TYR A 491 -0.80 -6.35 21.87
C TYR A 491 -0.50 -6.90 20.48
N PHE A 492 -1.53 -6.98 19.65
CA PHE A 492 -1.43 -7.41 18.25
C PHE A 492 -1.76 -6.23 17.35
N CYS A 493 -0.82 -5.86 16.48
CA CYS A 493 -1.04 -4.86 15.44
C CYS A 493 -1.36 -5.57 14.13
N THR A 494 -2.49 -5.21 13.53
CA THR A 494 -3.00 -5.91 12.36
C THR A 494 -3.40 -4.93 11.26
N VAL A 495 -3.33 -5.41 10.02
CA VAL A 495 -3.86 -4.70 8.86
C VAL A 495 -5.14 -5.37 8.38
N PRO A 496 -6.13 -4.56 7.96
CA PRO A 496 -7.39 -5.09 7.45
C PRO A 496 -7.17 -5.86 6.16
N GLN A 497 -7.94 -6.94 5.98
CA GLN A 497 -7.95 -7.72 4.75
C GLN A 497 -8.98 -7.18 3.76
N GLN A 498 -8.69 -7.28 2.47
CA GLN A 498 -9.66 -6.94 1.42
C GLN A 498 -10.49 -8.16 1.07
N ARG A 499 -11.81 -7.98 1.00
CA ARG A 499 -12.74 -9.01 0.52
C ARG A 499 -13.81 -8.40 -0.38
N TRP A 500 -14.30 -9.21 -1.33
CA TRP A 500 -15.46 -8.86 -2.13
C TRP A 500 -16.73 -9.36 -1.43
N GLU A 501 -17.72 -8.49 -1.29
CA GLU A 501 -19.04 -8.81 -0.75
C GLU A 501 -20.15 -8.39 -1.70
N GLU A 502 -21.33 -9.01 -1.58
CA GLU A 502 -22.52 -8.62 -2.32
C GLU A 502 -23.08 -7.28 -1.82
N ILE A 503 -23.43 -6.39 -2.76
CA ILE A 503 -24.10 -5.13 -2.46
C ILE A 503 -25.60 -5.40 -2.29
N LYS A 504 -26.12 -5.16 -1.09
CA LYS A 504 -27.56 -5.28 -0.82
C LYS A 504 -28.35 -4.23 -1.60
N LYS A 505 -29.45 -4.65 -2.22
CA LYS A 505 -30.35 -3.77 -3.00
C LYS A 505 -30.95 -2.68 -2.10
N GLY A 506 -30.89 -1.41 -2.51
CA GLY A 506 -31.57 -0.30 -1.86
C GLY A 506 -30.92 0.30 -0.61
N MET A 507 -29.60 0.17 -0.43
CA MET A 507 -28.83 0.87 0.64
C MET A 507 -28.23 2.19 0.21
#